data_AF-A0A0F7KKJ3-F1
#
_entry.id   AF-A0A0F7KKJ3-F1
#
_cell.length_a   1.000
_cell.length_b   1.000
_cell.length_c   1.000
_cell.angle_alpha   90.00
_cell.angle_beta   90.00
_cell.angle_gamma   90.00
#
_symmetry.space_group_name_H-M   'P 1'
#
loop_
_entity.id
_entity.type
_entity.pdbx_description
1 polymer ?
#
loop_
_entity_poly.entity_id
_entity_poly.type
_entity_poly.pdbx_seq_one_letter_code
_entity_poly.pdbx_strand_id
1 'polypeptide(L)'
;MFHSLNVYRKIEGIGLTIDNKLTAIIRNGALKFHSFHLLRQIFDVSEYYKEATDVDIQQFANMACVSVTNTANLVSISDTWIRRKLWLISQSQILQKVPVYDIKAVAAEFNISLDTKMENGSEKIEIPDTKKELKTLLRFLDEDYYKSPLLQNRYLTNSKRLI
;
A
#
# COMPACT_ATOMS: atom_id res chain seq x y z
N MET A 1 31.42 20.12 -13.62
CA MET A 1 32.29 20.74 -14.64
C MET A 1 31.76 20.34 -16.00
N PHE A 2 31.80 21.20 -16.99
CA PHE A 2 31.40 20.88 -18.37
C PHE A 2 32.50 21.30 -19.35
N HIS A 3 32.59 20.60 -20.46
CA HIS A 3 33.57 20.88 -21.50
C HIS A 3 33.06 21.99 -22.41
N SER A 4 33.80 23.10 -22.52
CA SER A 4 33.47 24.20 -23.42
C SER A 4 34.75 24.86 -23.92
N LEU A 5 34.90 24.95 -25.25
CA LEU A 5 36.04 25.57 -25.92
C LEU A 5 37.39 25.01 -25.44
N ASN A 6 37.54 23.67 -25.46
CA ASN A 6 38.77 22.96 -25.07
C ASN A 6 39.24 23.16 -23.62
N VAL A 7 38.37 23.65 -22.73
CA VAL A 7 38.65 23.77 -21.30
C VAL A 7 37.47 23.25 -20.47
N TYR A 8 37.80 22.66 -19.32
CA TYR A 8 36.79 22.28 -18.33
C TYR A 8 36.41 23.50 -17.50
N ARG A 9 35.14 23.90 -17.55
CA ARG A 9 34.61 25.01 -16.75
C ARG A 9 33.75 24.49 -15.61
N LYS A 10 33.80 25.17 -14.48
CA LYS A 10 32.83 24.97 -13.39
C LYS A 10 31.47 25.48 -13.87
N ILE A 11 30.40 24.74 -13.55
CA ILE A 11 29.04 25.22 -13.81
C ILE A 11 28.76 26.27 -12.74
N GLU A 12 28.52 27.52 -13.16
CA GLU A 12 28.01 28.58 -12.30
C GLU A 12 26.52 28.76 -12.59
N GLY A 13 25.68 28.68 -11.57
CA GLY A 13 24.22 28.69 -11.70
C GLY A 13 23.56 27.30 -11.65
N ILE A 14 22.25 27.26 -11.95
CA ILE A 14 21.46 26.03 -11.95
C ILE A 14 21.70 25.29 -13.28
N GLY A 15 22.24 24.08 -13.20
CA GLY A 15 22.42 23.20 -14.36
C GLY A 15 21.44 22.03 -14.33
N LEU A 16 20.93 21.64 -15.49
CA LEU A 16 20.14 20.42 -15.67
C LEU A 16 21.00 19.37 -16.39
N THR A 17 21.23 18.23 -15.76
CA THR A 17 21.97 17.11 -16.36
C THR A 17 20.96 16.10 -16.90
N ILE A 18 21.05 15.77 -18.18
CA ILE A 18 20.20 14.76 -18.82
C ILE A 18 20.96 13.43 -18.80
N ASP A 19 20.40 12.42 -18.13
CA ASP A 19 20.94 11.06 -18.15
C ASP A 19 20.70 10.41 -19.53
N ASN A 20 21.56 9.48 -19.95
CA ASN A 20 21.39 8.74 -21.21
C ASN A 20 20.38 7.58 -21.10
N LYS A 21 19.88 7.31 -19.89
CA LYS A 21 18.93 6.24 -19.61
C LYS A 21 17.50 6.67 -19.88
N LEU A 22 16.78 5.84 -20.63
CA LEU A 22 15.36 5.99 -20.85
C LEU A 22 14.59 5.83 -19.53
N THR A 23 13.95 6.91 -19.07
CA THR A 23 13.15 6.87 -17.83
C THR A 23 11.72 6.40 -18.08
N ALA A 24 11.04 6.98 -19.08
CA ALA A 24 9.66 6.66 -19.42
C ALA A 24 9.35 6.95 -20.90
N ILE A 25 8.31 6.31 -21.43
CA ILE A 25 7.77 6.54 -22.77
C ILE A 25 6.28 6.86 -22.63
N ILE A 26 5.81 7.93 -23.29
CA ILE A 26 4.39 8.17 -23.51
C ILE A 26 4.04 7.62 -24.89
N ARG A 27 3.14 6.64 -24.96
CA ARG A 27 2.65 6.06 -26.23
C ARG A 27 1.16 5.78 -26.14
N ASN A 28 0.39 6.30 -27.10
CA ASN A 28 -1.06 6.14 -27.18
C ASN A 28 -1.79 6.56 -25.89
N GLY A 29 -1.38 7.68 -25.28
CA GLY A 29 -1.94 8.16 -24.01
C GLY A 29 -1.53 7.36 -22.77
N ALA A 30 -0.69 6.33 -22.90
CA ALA A 30 -0.18 5.55 -21.77
C ALA A 30 1.28 5.91 -21.45
N LEU A 31 1.55 6.19 -20.17
CA LEU A 31 2.89 6.39 -19.62
C LEU A 31 3.48 5.04 -19.19
N LYS A 32 4.56 4.61 -19.83
CA LYS A 32 5.27 3.35 -19.56
C LYS A 32 6.64 3.64 -18.98
N PHE A 33 7.03 2.97 -17.90
CA PHE A 33 8.28 3.21 -17.19
C PHE A 33 8.78 1.95 -16.49
N HIS A 34 10.08 1.92 -16.15
CA HIS A 34 10.69 0.80 -15.41
C HIS A 34 10.83 1.06 -13.91
N SER A 35 10.95 2.32 -13.49
CA SER A 35 11.17 2.69 -12.09
C SER A 35 10.28 3.85 -11.69
N PHE A 36 9.44 3.62 -10.68
CA PHE A 36 8.59 4.66 -10.10
C PHE A 36 9.43 5.77 -9.44
N HIS A 37 10.56 5.39 -8.84
CA HIS A 37 11.47 6.33 -8.20
C HIS A 37 12.09 7.31 -9.21
N LEU A 38 12.43 6.86 -10.42
CA LEU A 38 12.91 7.75 -11.48
C LEU A 38 11.77 8.57 -12.07
N LEU A 39 10.60 7.94 -12.26
CA LEU A 39 9.43 8.61 -12.81
C LEU A 39 8.98 9.81 -11.98
N ARG A 40 8.94 9.67 -10.64
CA ARG A 40 8.50 10.74 -9.73
C ARG A 40 9.39 11.98 -9.75
N GLN A 41 10.61 11.87 -10.27
CA GLN A 41 11.53 13.02 -10.42
C GLN A 41 11.10 13.93 -11.58
N ILE A 42 10.31 13.41 -12.52
CA ILE A 42 9.91 14.09 -13.76
C ILE A 42 8.40 14.37 -13.76
N PHE A 43 7.59 13.43 -13.28
CA PHE A 43 6.13 13.53 -13.22
C PHE A 43 5.65 13.53 -11.78
N ASP A 44 4.64 14.35 -11.48
CA ASP A 44 3.88 14.16 -10.25
C ASP A 44 2.98 12.94 -10.39
N VAL A 45 3.42 11.85 -9.77
CA VAL A 45 2.69 10.58 -9.71
C VAL A 45 2.26 10.28 -8.27
N SER A 46 2.26 11.29 -7.40
CA SER A 46 1.91 11.18 -5.99
C SER A 46 0.46 10.72 -5.80
N GLU A 47 -0.42 10.95 -6.78
CA GLU A 47 -1.78 10.42 -6.79
C GLU A 47 -1.83 8.89 -6.90
N TYR A 48 -0.87 8.28 -7.60
CA TYR A 48 -0.83 6.83 -7.87
C TYR A 48 -0.02 6.04 -6.85
N TYR A 49 0.74 6.71 -6.00
CA TYR A 49 1.64 6.08 -5.05
C TYR A 49 1.57 6.79 -3.70
N LYS A 50 0.49 6.48 -2.98
CA LYS A 50 0.28 6.93 -1.61
C LYS A 50 0.56 5.78 -0.66
N GLU A 51 1.44 6.06 0.30
CA GLU A 51 1.77 5.20 1.42
C GLU A 51 1.27 5.86 2.70
N ALA A 52 0.80 5.06 3.66
CA ALA A 52 0.45 5.55 4.97
C ALA A 52 1.69 6.15 5.66
N THR A 53 1.58 7.41 6.08
CA THR A 53 2.53 8.06 6.99
C THR A 53 2.43 7.45 8.39
N ASP A 54 3.38 7.76 9.28
CA ASP A 54 3.31 7.30 10.68
C ASP A 54 2.03 7.80 11.37
N VAL A 55 1.59 9.02 11.03
CA VAL A 55 0.33 9.59 11.52
C VAL A 55 -0.87 8.79 11.02
N ASP A 56 -0.87 8.40 9.73
CA ASP A 56 -1.95 7.57 9.18
C ASP A 56 -2.01 6.19 9.86
N ILE A 57 -0.86 5.58 10.16
CA ILE A 57 -0.79 4.30 10.89
C ILE A 57 -1.33 4.45 12.31
N GLN A 58 -1.01 5.56 12.99
CA GLN A 58 -1.56 5.85 14.32
C GLN A 58 -3.07 6.06 14.27
N GLN A 59 -3.59 6.73 13.25
CA GLN A 59 -5.04 6.87 13.06
C GLN A 59 -5.72 5.53 12.82
N PHE A 60 -5.13 4.69 11.96
CA PHE A 60 -5.61 3.32 11.73
C PHE A 60 -5.64 2.50 13.03
N ALA A 61 -4.58 2.57 13.84
CA ALA A 61 -4.49 1.85 15.10
C ALA A 61 -5.54 2.28 16.14
N ASN A 62 -6.10 3.48 16.00
CA ASN A 62 -7.13 4.04 16.89
C ASN A 62 -8.56 3.83 16.37
N MET A 63 -8.75 3.10 15.26
CA MET A 63 -10.09 2.79 14.75
C MET A 63 -10.88 1.94 15.76
N ALA A 64 -12.16 2.26 15.95
CA ALA A 64 -13.01 1.58 16.94
C ALA A 64 -13.15 0.06 16.70
N CYS A 65 -13.04 -0.39 15.45
CA CYS A 65 -13.14 -1.79 15.05
C CYS A 65 -11.81 -2.57 15.08
N VAL A 66 -10.72 -1.94 15.54
CA VAL A 66 -9.37 -2.50 15.52
C VAL A 66 -8.74 -2.46 16.92
N SER A 67 -8.02 -3.52 17.28
CA SER A 67 -7.22 -3.61 18.50
C SER A 67 -5.74 -3.75 18.13
N VAL A 68 -4.92 -2.78 18.52
CA VAL A 68 -3.47 -2.79 18.30
C VAL A 68 -2.76 -2.81 19.64
N THR A 69 -2.05 -3.90 19.94
CA THR A 69 -1.34 -4.06 21.22
C THR A 69 -0.17 -3.09 21.37
N ASN A 70 0.56 -2.82 20.27
CA ASN A 70 1.69 -1.89 20.27
C ASN A 70 1.76 -1.11 18.96
N THR A 71 1.24 0.12 18.96
CA THR A 71 1.25 1.01 17.80
C THR A 71 2.67 1.37 17.33
N ALA A 72 3.64 1.49 18.24
CA ALA A 72 5.03 1.76 17.87
C ALA A 72 5.64 0.58 17.11
N ASN A 73 5.33 -0.66 17.51
CA ASN A 73 5.74 -1.85 16.77
C ASN A 73 5.09 -1.88 15.38
N LEU A 74 3.79 -1.56 15.27
CA LEU A 74 3.09 -1.51 13.98
C LEU A 74 3.79 -0.53 13.01
N VAL A 75 4.16 0.67 13.48
CA VAL A 75 4.94 1.64 12.67
C VAL A 75 6.30 1.06 12.25
N SER A 76 7.01 0.42 13.19
CA SER A 76 8.34 -0.15 12.96
C SER A 76 8.35 -1.28 11.91
N ILE A 77 7.37 -2.19 11.96
CA ILE A 77 7.29 -3.32 11.02
C ILE A 77 6.69 -2.95 9.65
N SER A 78 6.11 -1.75 9.54
CA SER A 78 5.43 -1.26 8.34
C SER A 78 6.41 -0.81 7.26
N ASP A 79 6.78 -1.76 6.40
CA ASP A 79 7.47 -1.46 5.15
C ASP A 79 6.55 -0.77 4.13
N THR A 80 7.14 -0.29 3.04
CA THR A 80 6.47 0.30 1.88
C THR A 80 5.22 -0.46 1.44
N TRP A 81 5.26 -1.80 1.42
CA TRP A 81 4.12 -2.62 1.01
C TRP A 81 2.99 -2.54 2.04
N ILE A 82 3.32 -2.65 3.33
CA ILE A 82 2.35 -2.57 4.44
C ILE A 82 1.72 -1.17 4.48
N ARG A 83 2.53 -0.11 4.37
CA ARG A 83 2.04 1.27 4.35
C ARG A 83 1.09 1.54 3.20
N ARG A 84 1.40 1.01 2.02
CA ARG A 84 0.50 1.11 0.86
C ARG A 84 -0.83 0.40 1.11
N LYS A 85 -0.81 -0.80 1.70
CA LYS A 85 -2.04 -1.54 2.02
C LYS A 85 -2.87 -0.85 3.09
N LEU A 86 -2.24 -0.38 4.17
CA LEU A 86 -2.92 0.40 5.21
C LEU A 86 -3.58 1.64 4.61
N TRP A 87 -2.89 2.35 3.71
CA TRP A 87 -3.49 3.47 3.01
C TRP A 87 -4.72 3.07 2.20
N LEU A 88 -4.63 2.02 1.37
CA LEU A 88 -5.76 1.54 0.56
C LEU A 88 -6.96 1.10 1.40
N ILE A 89 -6.73 0.36 2.49
CA ILE A 89 -7.76 -0.10 3.42
C ILE A 89 -8.45 1.09 4.11
N SER A 90 -7.68 2.09 4.53
CA SER A 90 -8.24 3.31 5.12
C SER A 90 -9.09 4.10 4.11
N GLN A 91 -8.69 4.15 2.84
CA GLN A 91 -9.46 4.82 1.79
C GLN A 91 -10.71 4.04 1.38
N SER A 92 -10.65 2.71 1.33
CA SER A 92 -11.81 1.88 1.00
C SER A 92 -12.88 1.93 2.10
N GLN A 93 -12.48 2.27 3.33
CA GLN A 93 -13.32 2.30 4.52
C GLN A 93 -14.02 0.96 4.80
N ILE A 94 -13.40 -0.15 4.36
CA ILE A 94 -13.98 -1.50 4.50
C ILE A 94 -14.32 -1.82 5.97
N LEU A 95 -13.47 -1.38 6.89
CA LEU A 95 -13.62 -1.60 8.32
C LEU A 95 -14.75 -0.78 8.96
N GLN A 96 -15.28 0.24 8.27
CA GLN A 96 -16.49 0.97 8.67
C GLN A 96 -17.74 0.48 7.94
N LYS A 97 -17.58 -0.04 6.73
CA LYS A 97 -18.68 -0.49 5.86
C LYS A 97 -19.14 -1.90 6.20
N VAL A 98 -18.22 -2.76 6.64
CA VAL A 98 -18.49 -4.18 6.90
C VAL A 98 -18.32 -4.48 8.39
N PRO A 99 -19.34 -5.02 9.05
CA PRO A 99 -19.23 -5.44 10.45
C PRO A 99 -18.14 -6.49 10.68
N VAL A 100 -17.52 -6.48 11.86
CA VAL A 100 -16.44 -7.41 12.22
C VAL A 100 -16.88 -8.88 12.11
N TYR A 101 -18.13 -9.19 12.45
CA TYR A 101 -18.67 -10.55 12.36
C TYR A 101 -18.72 -11.05 10.90
N ASP A 102 -19.08 -10.19 9.94
CA ASP A 102 -19.10 -10.52 8.51
C ASP A 102 -17.68 -10.71 7.98
N ILE A 103 -16.76 -9.81 8.36
CA ILE A 103 -15.33 -9.92 8.00
C ILE A 103 -14.76 -11.27 8.46
N LYS A 104 -15.11 -11.70 9.69
CA LYS A 104 -14.68 -12.97 10.27
C LYS A 104 -15.26 -14.19 9.53
N ALA A 105 -16.54 -14.13 9.17
CA ALA A 105 -17.19 -15.17 8.38
C ALA A 105 -16.49 -15.35 7.01
N VAL A 106 -16.23 -14.24 6.31
CA VAL A 106 -15.53 -14.27 5.01
C VAL A 106 -14.07 -14.73 5.19
N ALA A 107 -13.37 -14.32 6.25
CA ALA A 107 -12.00 -14.78 6.51
C ALA A 107 -11.94 -16.32 6.62
N ALA A 108 -12.91 -16.91 7.32
CA ALA A 108 -13.03 -18.37 7.45
C ALA A 108 -13.24 -19.06 6.09
N GLU A 109 -14.04 -18.47 5.18
CA GLU A 109 -14.23 -19.00 3.83
C GLU A 109 -12.94 -19.04 3.00
N PHE A 110 -11.98 -18.16 3.29
CA PHE A 110 -10.68 -18.13 2.64
C PHE A 110 -9.59 -18.90 3.41
N ASN A 111 -9.93 -19.56 4.52
CA ASN A 111 -8.99 -20.19 5.46
C ASN A 111 -7.94 -19.20 6.00
N ILE A 112 -8.37 -17.97 6.29
CA ILE A 112 -7.51 -16.93 6.86
C ILE A 112 -7.82 -16.86 8.36
N SER A 113 -6.78 -17.08 9.18
CA SER A 113 -6.91 -16.89 10.62
C SER A 113 -7.04 -15.39 10.89
N LEU A 114 -8.15 -15.00 11.51
CA LEU A 114 -8.41 -13.63 11.92
C LEU A 114 -8.72 -13.65 13.41
N ASP A 115 -7.81 -13.07 14.19
CA ASP A 115 -7.95 -12.98 15.63
C ASP A 115 -8.79 -11.75 16.00
N THR A 116 -9.61 -11.90 17.03
CA THR A 116 -10.51 -10.85 17.51
C THR A 116 -10.47 -10.76 19.02
N LYS A 117 -10.55 -9.53 19.53
CA LYS A 117 -10.54 -9.25 20.96
C LYS A 117 -11.80 -8.50 21.37
N MET A 118 -12.38 -8.90 22.50
CA MET A 118 -13.47 -8.17 23.12
C MET A 118 -12.89 -7.02 23.94
N GLU A 119 -13.22 -5.78 23.58
CA GLU A 119 -12.84 -4.59 24.33
C GLU A 119 -14.07 -3.71 24.56
N ASN A 120 -14.35 -3.36 25.83
CA ASN A 120 -15.47 -2.50 26.22
C ASN A 120 -16.82 -2.96 25.63
N GLY A 121 -17.04 -4.28 25.52
CA GLY A 121 -18.27 -4.86 24.99
C GLY A 121 -18.38 -4.89 23.46
N SER A 122 -17.35 -4.45 22.73
CA SER A 122 -17.28 -4.51 21.26
C SER A 122 -16.19 -5.49 20.81
N GLU A 123 -16.51 -6.32 19.81
CA GLU A 123 -15.53 -7.19 19.15
C GLU A 123 -14.70 -6.36 18.16
N LYS A 124 -13.37 -6.46 18.28
CA LYS A 124 -12.41 -5.75 17.42
C LYS A 124 -11.46 -6.73 16.75
N ILE A 125 -11.02 -6.41 15.54
CA ILE A 125 -10.00 -7.18 14.82
C ILE A 125 -8.65 -6.91 15.49
N GLU A 126 -7.97 -7.96 15.93
CA GLU A 126 -6.63 -7.85 16.49
C GLU A 126 -5.61 -7.72 15.36
N ILE A 127 -4.79 -6.68 15.40
CA ILE A 127 -3.72 -6.47 14.41
C ILE A 127 -2.49 -7.26 14.82
N PRO A 128 -2.00 -8.18 13.97
CA PRO A 128 -0.83 -8.99 14.28
C PRO A 128 0.42 -8.13 14.48
N ASP A 129 1.28 -8.55 15.40
CA ASP A 129 2.57 -7.93 15.69
C ASP A 129 3.70 -8.49 14.81
N THR A 130 3.47 -9.63 14.14
CA THR A 130 4.42 -10.20 13.19
C THR A 130 4.16 -9.69 11.77
N LYS A 131 5.26 -9.36 11.07
CA LYS A 131 5.22 -8.84 9.70
C LYS A 131 4.53 -9.80 8.72
N LYS A 132 4.67 -11.10 8.91
CA LYS A 132 4.10 -12.12 8.01
C LYS A 132 2.58 -12.18 8.13
N GLU A 133 2.06 -12.26 9.36
CA GLU A 133 0.62 -12.33 9.62
C GLU A 133 -0.07 -11.01 9.28
N LEU A 134 0.57 -9.88 9.60
CA LEU A 134 0.07 -8.57 9.20
C LEU A 134 -0.10 -8.48 7.68
N LYS A 135 0.87 -8.95 6.89
CA LYS A 135 0.73 -8.95 5.42
C LYS A 135 -0.43 -9.83 4.95
N THR A 136 -0.69 -10.97 5.59
CA THR A 136 -1.83 -11.83 5.25
C THR A 136 -3.14 -11.12 5.56
N LEU A 137 -3.28 -10.53 6.75
CA LEU A 137 -4.47 -9.78 7.15
C LEU A 137 -4.72 -8.60 6.20
N LEU A 138 -3.70 -7.82 5.85
CA LEU A 138 -3.86 -6.67 4.98
C LEU A 138 -4.19 -7.06 3.52
N ARG A 139 -3.70 -8.20 3.01
CA ARG A 139 -4.17 -8.73 1.71
C ARG A 139 -5.66 -9.04 1.76
N PHE A 140 -6.12 -9.61 2.86
CA PHE A 140 -7.52 -9.96 3.05
C PHE A 140 -8.41 -8.71 3.12
N LEU A 141 -8.08 -7.77 4.00
CA LEU A 141 -8.85 -6.53 4.18
C LEU A 141 -8.87 -5.65 2.93
N ASP A 142 -7.80 -5.66 2.13
CA ASP A 142 -7.79 -4.95 0.86
C ASP A 142 -8.52 -5.72 -0.26
N GLU A 143 -9.08 -6.91 0.00
CA GLU A 143 -9.78 -7.79 -0.95
C GLU A 143 -8.87 -8.38 -2.05
N ASP A 144 -7.59 -8.68 -1.76
CA ASP A 144 -6.68 -9.30 -2.75
C ASP A 144 -7.06 -10.75 -3.08
N TYR A 145 -7.80 -11.42 -2.21
CA TYR A 145 -8.25 -12.79 -2.43
C TYR A 145 -9.52 -12.80 -3.27
N TYR A 146 -9.45 -13.46 -4.42
CA TYR A 146 -10.59 -13.63 -5.32
C TYR A 146 -10.98 -15.10 -5.42
N LYS A 147 -12.27 -15.39 -5.44
CA LYS A 147 -12.82 -16.72 -5.68
C LYS A 147 -13.57 -16.74 -7.01
N SER A 148 -13.16 -17.59 -7.94
CA SER A 148 -13.85 -17.70 -9.24
C SER A 148 -15.26 -18.27 -9.07
N PRO A 149 -16.28 -17.73 -9.77
CA PRO A 149 -17.68 -18.08 -9.51
C PRO A 149 -18.05 -19.53 -9.91
N LEU A 150 -17.42 -20.08 -10.95
CA LEU A 150 -17.78 -21.42 -11.45
C LEU A 150 -16.93 -22.52 -10.83
N LEU A 151 -15.60 -22.35 -10.87
CA LEU A 151 -14.67 -23.38 -10.42
C LEU A 151 -14.33 -23.27 -8.93
N GLN A 152 -14.74 -22.18 -8.26
CA GLN A 152 -14.44 -21.92 -6.85
C GLN A 152 -12.94 -21.88 -6.53
N ASN A 153 -12.08 -21.78 -7.56
CA ASN A 153 -10.65 -21.57 -7.44
C ASN A 153 -10.36 -20.24 -6.73
N ARG A 154 -9.37 -20.25 -5.84
CA ARG A 154 -8.90 -19.07 -5.10
C ARG A 154 -7.66 -18.50 -5.77
N TYR A 155 -7.63 -17.18 -5.95
CA TYR A 155 -6.55 -16.45 -6.58
C TYR A 155 -6.09 -15.30 -5.70
N LEU A 156 -4.82 -14.94 -5.83
CA LEU A 156 -4.30 -13.68 -5.34
C LEU A 156 -4.24 -12.68 -6.50
N THR A 157 -4.93 -11.57 -6.35
CA THR A 157 -5.04 -10.54 -7.38
C THR A 157 -4.07 -9.38 -7.11
N ASN A 158 -3.45 -8.87 -8.17
CA ASN A 158 -2.56 -7.69 -8.09
C ASN A 158 -3.22 -6.42 -8.64
N SER A 159 -4.39 -6.56 -9.28
CA SER A 159 -5.14 -5.45 -9.86
C SER A 159 -6.64 -5.75 -9.76
N LYS A 160 -7.40 -4.74 -9.35
CA LYS A 160 -8.86 -4.78 -9.23
C LYS A 160 -9.39 -3.57 -9.97
N ARG A 161 -10.38 -3.78 -10.82
CA ARG A 161 -11.09 -2.72 -11.52
C ARG A 161 -12.57 -2.94 -11.26
N LEU A 162 -13.20 -1.96 -10.62
CA LEU A 162 -14.65 -1.90 -10.55
C LEU A 162 -15.19 -1.70 -11.97
N ILE A 163 -16.21 -2.48 -12.33
CA ILE A 163 -16.92 -2.40 -13.60
C ILE A 163 -18.24 -1.67 -13.36
#